data_AF-A0A2C9LX03-F1
#
_entry.id   AF-A0A2C9LX03-F1
#
_cell.length_a   1.000
_cell.length_b   1.000
_cell.length_c   1.000
_cell.angle_alpha   90.00
_cell.angle_beta   90.00
_cell.angle_gamma   90.00
#
_symmetry.space_group_name_H-M   'P 1'
#
loop_
_entity.id
_entity.type
_entity.pdbx_description
1 polymer ?
#
loop_
_entity_poly.entity_id
_entity_poly.type
_entity_poly.pdbx_seq_one_letter_code
_entity_poly.pdbx_strand_id
1 'polypeptide(L)'
;MNYFIIFSLFFLYFNLQTKACNVGWFGDSCQYKCHCRDNALCDATGACNGSEECERGWFGYKCQYRDLAIDGVVSNISTPQPVNILTDGNDTSCLTDRNAKAVAVQWNTSVYFTWLRIVVRNSSVLTKFNVSFIYNLNQSIPSFCNQPRFFVVNNLTADFRCDLSQTTWKVILEGQGVWSLCSVYINGGKLDPTFRFQNLY
;
A
#
# COMPACT_ATOMS: atom_id res chain seq x y z
N MET A 1 -20.23 50.26 -29.81
CA MET A 1 -20.44 48.90 -29.24
C MET A 1 -19.41 47.92 -29.81
N ASN A 2 -18.10 48.07 -29.54
CA ASN A 2 -17.11 47.14 -30.13
C ASN A 2 -15.76 47.04 -29.40
N TYR A 3 -15.68 47.39 -28.11
CA TYR A 3 -14.43 47.30 -27.34
C TYR A 3 -14.51 46.40 -26.10
N PHE A 4 -15.68 45.83 -25.78
CA PHE A 4 -15.88 45.02 -24.58
C PHE A 4 -15.69 43.51 -24.79
N ILE A 5 -15.58 43.02 -26.04
CA ILE A 5 -15.46 41.57 -26.32
C ILE A 5 -13.99 41.13 -26.40
N ILE A 6 -13.06 42.05 -26.70
CA ILE A 6 -11.64 41.70 -26.89
C ILE A 6 -10.91 41.55 -25.55
N PHE A 7 -11.36 42.23 -24.48
CA PHE A 7 -10.77 42.08 -23.15
C PHE A 7 -11.19 40.77 -22.44
N SER A 8 -12.32 40.17 -22.84
CA SER A 8 -12.81 38.90 -22.28
C SER A 8 -12.16 37.66 -22.91
N LEU A 9 -11.45 37.80 -24.03
CA LEU A 9 -10.70 36.70 -24.65
C LEU A 9 -9.25 36.61 -24.15
N PHE A 10 -8.73 37.65 -23.47
CA PHE A 10 -7.39 37.64 -22.90
C PHE A 10 -7.30 36.95 -21.52
N PHE A 11 -8.44 36.75 -20.83
CA PHE A 11 -8.49 36.00 -19.57
C PHE A 11 -8.72 34.50 -19.72
N LEU A 12 -8.99 34.01 -20.93
CA LEU A 12 -9.12 32.57 -21.23
C LEU A 12 -7.84 31.92 -21.76
N TYR A 13 -6.77 32.71 -21.98
CA TYR A 13 -5.42 32.19 -22.13
C TYR A 13 -4.70 32.17 -20.77
N PHE A 14 -5.36 31.64 -19.74
CA PHE A 14 -4.60 31.08 -18.62
C PHE A 14 -3.84 29.89 -19.22
N ASN A 15 -2.56 30.13 -19.51
CA ASN A 15 -1.61 29.12 -19.93
C ASN A 15 -1.77 27.89 -19.02
N LEU A 16 -2.48 26.86 -19.49
CA LEU A 16 -2.29 25.49 -19.06
C LEU A 16 -0.93 25.06 -19.61
N GLN A 17 0.13 25.73 -19.17
CA GLN A 17 1.47 25.23 -19.29
C GLN A 17 1.54 24.14 -18.22
N THR A 18 1.07 22.94 -18.57
CA THR A 18 1.40 21.73 -17.82
C THR A 18 2.91 21.68 -17.81
N LYS A 19 3.52 22.15 -16.72
CA LYS A 19 4.96 22.14 -16.56
C LYS A 19 5.36 20.68 -16.69
N ALA A 20 5.98 20.32 -17.81
CA ALA A 20 6.37 18.94 -18.04
C ALA A 20 7.32 18.54 -16.92
N CYS A 21 6.95 17.50 -16.18
CA CYS A 21 7.77 17.02 -15.09
C CYS A 21 9.07 16.42 -15.62
N ASN A 22 10.11 16.45 -14.79
CA ASN A 22 11.32 15.69 -15.06
C ASN A 22 10.94 14.21 -15.23
N VAL A 23 11.69 13.52 -16.08
CA VAL A 23 11.54 12.07 -16.29
C VAL A 23 11.54 11.35 -14.94
N GLY A 24 10.55 10.50 -14.70
CA GLY A 24 10.39 9.79 -13.44
C GLY A 24 9.60 10.53 -12.35
N TRP A 25 8.96 11.65 -12.68
CA TRP A 25 8.13 12.43 -11.75
C TRP A 25 6.78 12.83 -12.37
N PHE A 26 5.77 12.99 -11.53
CA PHE A 26 4.41 13.35 -11.95
C PHE A 26 3.65 14.14 -10.86
N GLY A 27 2.45 14.59 -11.19
CA GLY A 27 1.58 15.42 -10.33
C GLY A 27 1.69 16.91 -10.65
N ASP A 28 0.73 17.69 -10.17
CA ASP A 28 0.56 19.11 -10.53
C ASP A 28 1.79 19.99 -10.26
N SER A 29 2.59 19.61 -9.26
CA SER A 29 3.85 20.28 -8.87
C SER A 29 5.07 19.37 -9.06
N CYS A 30 4.94 18.29 -9.83
CA CYS A 30 5.98 17.26 -10.02
C CYS A 30 6.52 16.70 -8.70
N GLN A 31 5.65 16.58 -7.71
CA GLN A 31 6.00 16.19 -6.34
C GLN A 31 6.02 14.68 -6.12
N TYR A 32 5.56 13.87 -7.08
CA TYR A 32 5.47 12.42 -6.90
C TYR A 32 6.47 11.70 -7.80
N LYS A 33 7.29 10.84 -7.20
CA LYS A 33 8.25 10.00 -7.93
C LYS A 33 7.55 8.76 -8.48
N CYS A 34 7.92 8.33 -9.69
CA CYS A 34 7.49 7.04 -10.25
C CYS A 34 8.16 5.90 -9.48
N HIS A 35 7.39 4.84 -9.20
CA HIS A 35 7.86 3.62 -8.52
C HIS A 35 7.42 2.37 -9.29
N CYS A 36 7.61 2.42 -10.60
CA CYS A 36 7.31 1.30 -11.49
C CYS A 36 8.45 0.28 -11.45
N ARG A 37 8.12 -0.99 -11.70
CA ARG A 37 9.10 -2.08 -11.75
C ARG A 37 10.20 -1.80 -12.79
N ASP A 38 11.40 -2.31 -12.54
CA ASP A 38 12.58 -2.23 -13.43
C ASP A 38 12.95 -0.80 -13.85
N ASN A 39 12.65 0.18 -12.99
CA ASN A 39 12.81 1.61 -13.26
C ASN A 39 12.07 2.09 -14.51
N ALA A 40 10.96 1.43 -14.86
CA ALA A 40 10.10 1.86 -15.96
C ALA A 40 9.57 3.29 -15.72
N LEU A 41 9.37 4.03 -16.81
CA LEU A 41 8.86 5.39 -16.74
C LEU A 41 7.35 5.38 -16.50
N CYS A 42 6.87 6.33 -15.72
CA CYS A 42 5.44 6.60 -15.61
C CYS A 42 5.02 7.77 -16.51
N ASP A 43 3.76 7.77 -16.92
CA ASP A 43 3.15 8.87 -17.66
C ASP A 43 2.92 10.11 -16.77
N ALA A 44 2.40 11.18 -17.37
CA ALA A 44 2.10 12.43 -16.65
C ALA A 44 1.07 12.25 -15.50
N THR A 45 0.29 11.17 -15.52
CA THR A 45 -0.68 10.83 -14.48
C THR A 45 -0.08 9.97 -13.38
N GLY A 46 1.13 9.42 -13.57
CA GLY A 46 1.80 8.48 -12.69
C GLY A 46 1.58 7.01 -13.04
N ALA A 47 0.85 6.70 -14.12
CA ALA A 47 0.64 5.31 -14.55
C ALA A 47 1.92 4.74 -15.18
N CYS A 48 2.27 3.51 -14.80
CA CYS A 48 3.46 2.85 -15.29
C CYS A 48 3.31 2.44 -16.75
N ASN A 49 4.27 2.83 -17.60
CA ASN A 49 4.24 2.50 -19.02
C ASN A 49 4.68 1.04 -19.20
N GLY A 50 3.80 0.18 -19.71
CA GLY A 50 4.15 -1.19 -20.13
C GLY A 50 4.10 -2.26 -19.04
N SER A 51 3.91 -1.92 -17.77
CA SER A 51 3.55 -2.88 -16.71
C SER A 51 2.74 -2.18 -15.61
N GLU A 52 1.83 -2.91 -14.95
CA GLU A 52 1.15 -2.44 -13.74
C GLU A 52 1.94 -2.79 -12.46
N GLU A 53 3.14 -3.37 -12.63
CA GLU A 53 3.95 -3.87 -11.53
C GLU A 53 4.77 -2.76 -10.89
N CYS A 54 4.87 -2.82 -9.57
CA CYS A 54 5.55 -1.82 -8.78
C CYS A 54 6.99 -2.20 -8.46
N GLU A 55 7.82 -1.19 -8.25
CA GLU A 55 9.13 -1.34 -7.63
C GLU A 55 8.98 -2.05 -6.28
N ARG A 56 9.95 -2.89 -5.92
CA ARG A 56 9.94 -3.59 -4.62
C ARG A 56 9.75 -2.59 -3.48
N GLY A 57 8.78 -2.85 -2.62
CA GLY A 57 8.42 -1.97 -1.51
C GLY A 57 7.42 -0.87 -1.84
N TRP A 58 6.84 -0.90 -3.03
CA TRP A 58 5.76 -0.04 -3.46
C TRP A 58 4.57 -0.87 -3.95
N PHE A 59 3.36 -0.35 -3.75
CA PHE A 59 2.15 -1.05 -4.17
C PHE A 59 0.97 -0.09 -4.42
N GLY A 60 -0.14 -0.70 -4.85
CA GLY A 60 -1.43 -0.05 -5.05
C GLY A 60 -1.47 0.91 -6.23
N TYR A 61 -2.44 1.82 -6.22
CA TYR A 61 -2.72 2.65 -7.38
C TYR A 61 -1.49 3.47 -7.79
N LYS A 62 -1.02 3.26 -9.02
CA LYS A 62 0.15 3.93 -9.61
C LYS A 62 1.44 3.74 -8.79
N CYS A 63 1.52 2.66 -8.00
CA CYS A 63 2.67 2.34 -7.17
C CYS A 63 3.04 3.45 -6.18
N GLN A 64 2.03 4.12 -5.62
CA GLN A 64 2.26 5.32 -4.79
C GLN A 64 2.21 5.08 -3.29
N TYR A 65 2.00 3.85 -2.86
CA TYR A 65 1.97 3.50 -1.45
C TYR A 65 3.25 2.76 -1.09
N ARG A 66 3.98 3.26 -0.10
CA ARG A 66 5.12 2.54 0.47
C ARG A 66 4.59 1.35 1.25
N ASP A 67 5.10 0.17 0.94
CA ASP A 67 4.78 -1.06 1.65
C ASP A 67 5.62 -1.18 2.92
N LEU A 68 4.99 -1.06 4.09
CA LEU A 68 5.63 -1.27 5.38
C LEU A 68 5.80 -2.76 5.73
N ALA A 69 5.12 -3.68 5.04
CA ALA A 69 5.25 -5.11 5.33
C ALA A 69 6.67 -5.62 5.05
N ILE A 70 7.38 -5.03 4.07
CA ILE A 70 8.78 -5.37 3.76
C ILE A 70 9.75 -4.97 4.88
N ASP A 71 9.39 -3.96 5.68
CA ASP A 71 10.21 -3.45 6.78
C ASP A 71 9.94 -4.24 8.08
N GLY A 72 8.95 -5.14 8.07
CA GLY A 72 8.58 -6.00 9.18
C GLY A 72 8.99 -7.46 8.98
N VAL A 73 9.02 -8.22 10.07
CA VAL A 73 9.13 -9.68 10.02
C VAL A 73 7.74 -10.26 9.81
N VAL A 74 7.54 -10.93 8.67
CA VAL A 74 6.31 -11.69 8.38
C VAL A 74 6.50 -13.14 8.80
N SER A 75 5.60 -13.65 9.64
CA SER A 75 5.66 -15.03 10.13
C SER A 75 4.29 -15.70 10.14
N ASN A 76 4.27 -17.01 9.93
CA ASN A 76 3.10 -17.83 10.21
C ASN A 76 3.09 -18.14 11.72
N ILE A 77 1.99 -17.84 12.40
CA ILE A 77 1.92 -18.08 13.86
C ILE A 77 1.84 -19.58 14.14
N SER A 78 1.24 -20.35 13.23
CA SER A 78 1.11 -21.81 13.33
C SER A 78 2.40 -22.54 12.96
N THR A 79 3.24 -21.96 12.10
CA THR A 79 4.57 -22.48 11.74
C THR A 79 5.61 -21.38 11.89
N PRO A 80 6.46 -21.36 12.93
CA PRO A 80 7.32 -20.21 13.29
C PRO A 80 8.43 -19.81 12.30
N GLN A 81 8.33 -20.20 11.03
CA GLN A 81 9.26 -19.82 9.99
C GLN A 81 8.89 -18.45 9.41
N PRO A 82 9.88 -17.57 9.15
CA PRO A 82 9.67 -16.36 8.37
C PRO A 82 9.04 -16.70 7.02
N VAL A 83 8.03 -15.93 6.64
CA VAL A 83 7.24 -16.14 5.42
C VAL A 83 7.54 -14.99 4.47
N ASN A 84 8.64 -15.10 3.75
CA ASN A 84 9.06 -14.11 2.75
C ASN A 84 8.17 -14.07 1.51
N ILE A 85 7.44 -15.15 1.23
CA ILE A 85 6.58 -15.26 0.05
C ILE A 85 5.46 -14.20 0.03
N LEU A 86 5.02 -13.73 1.20
CA LEU A 86 3.95 -12.73 1.30
C LEU A 86 4.40 -11.28 1.01
N THR A 87 5.71 -11.06 0.93
CA THR A 87 6.35 -9.74 0.72
C THR A 87 7.43 -9.81 -0.37
N ASP A 88 7.35 -10.81 -1.25
CA ASP A 88 8.29 -10.97 -2.36
C ASP A 88 8.01 -10.00 -3.53
N GLY A 89 6.82 -9.39 -3.55
CA GLY A 89 6.37 -8.46 -4.59
C GLY A 89 5.67 -9.17 -5.76
N ASN A 90 5.28 -10.43 -5.60
CA ASN A 90 4.60 -11.21 -6.63
C ASN A 90 3.24 -11.73 -6.15
N ASP A 91 2.17 -11.16 -6.69
CA ASP A 91 0.79 -11.50 -6.33
C ASP A 91 0.34 -12.93 -6.69
N THR A 92 1.19 -13.70 -7.38
CA THR A 92 0.90 -15.09 -7.80
C THR A 92 1.60 -16.15 -6.94
N SER A 93 2.63 -15.77 -6.17
CA SER A 93 3.30 -16.66 -5.22
C SER A 93 2.53 -16.67 -3.91
N CYS A 94 2.06 -17.84 -3.47
CA CYS A 94 1.16 -17.94 -2.32
C CYS A 94 1.59 -18.98 -1.32
N LEU A 95 1.06 -18.87 -0.09
CA LEU A 95 1.27 -19.87 0.96
C LEU A 95 0.94 -21.27 0.44
N THR A 96 1.84 -22.20 0.75
CA THR A 96 1.67 -23.61 0.46
C THR A 96 1.07 -24.37 1.64
N ASP A 97 1.25 -23.84 2.86
CA ASP A 97 0.67 -24.38 4.09
C ASP A 97 -0.86 -24.18 4.12
N ARG A 98 -1.59 -25.27 3.82
CA ARG A 98 -3.06 -25.31 3.86
C ARG A 98 -3.65 -25.20 5.27
N ASN A 99 -2.82 -25.41 6.29
CA ASN A 99 -3.23 -25.32 7.68
C ASN A 99 -2.96 -23.94 8.28
N ALA A 100 -2.29 -23.03 7.56
CA ALA A 100 -2.03 -21.68 8.04
C ALA A 100 -3.34 -20.99 8.45
N LYS A 101 -3.46 -20.65 9.74
CA LYS A 101 -4.63 -19.97 10.32
C LYS A 101 -4.37 -18.53 10.70
N ALA A 102 -3.11 -18.16 10.88
CA ALA A 102 -2.72 -16.81 11.25
C ALA A 102 -1.33 -16.47 10.71
N VAL A 103 -1.20 -15.26 10.18
CA VAL A 103 0.07 -14.64 9.83
C VAL A 103 0.18 -13.31 10.56
N ALA A 104 1.39 -12.91 10.91
CA ALA A 104 1.64 -11.62 11.52
C ALA A 104 2.76 -10.87 10.82
N VAL A 105 2.62 -9.55 10.79
CA VAL A 105 3.69 -8.62 10.44
C VAL A 105 4.09 -7.90 11.71
N GLN A 106 5.36 -8.00 12.11
CA GLN A 106 5.90 -7.39 13.32
C GLN A 106 7.09 -6.48 13.01
N TRP A 107 7.09 -5.27 13.56
CA TRP A 107 8.17 -4.30 13.39
C TRP A 107 9.02 -4.16 14.65
N ASN A 108 10.26 -3.69 14.46
CA ASN A 108 11.15 -3.31 15.56
C ASN A 108 10.86 -1.90 16.12
N THR A 109 10.00 -1.14 15.44
CA THR A 109 9.59 0.22 15.79
C THR A 109 8.11 0.35 15.46
N SER A 110 7.33 1.01 16.33
CA SER A 110 5.90 1.18 16.11
C SER A 110 5.60 1.99 14.85
N VAL A 111 4.62 1.58 14.05
CA VAL A 111 4.23 2.23 12.80
C VAL A 111 2.79 2.78 12.88
N TYR A 112 2.51 3.81 12.08
CA TYR A 112 1.14 4.30 11.88
C TYR A 112 0.43 3.47 10.82
N PHE A 113 -0.48 2.61 11.25
CA PHE A 113 -1.31 1.82 10.35
C PHE A 113 -2.50 2.64 9.86
N THR A 114 -2.85 2.48 8.59
CA THR A 114 -4.03 3.12 7.98
C THR A 114 -4.92 2.10 7.25
N TRP A 115 -4.33 1.32 6.36
CA TRP A 115 -4.99 0.21 5.68
C TRP A 115 -3.94 -0.80 5.21
N LEU A 116 -4.40 -2.00 4.88
CA LEU A 116 -3.61 -3.05 4.25
C LEU A 116 -4.32 -3.56 3.01
N ARG A 117 -3.56 -4.12 2.08
CA ARG A 117 -4.06 -4.88 0.94
C ARG A 117 -3.69 -6.34 1.12
N ILE A 118 -4.64 -7.21 0.83
CA ILE A 118 -4.40 -8.65 0.71
C ILE A 118 -4.69 -9.09 -0.72
N VAL A 119 -3.88 -10.05 -1.18
CA VAL A 119 -4.12 -10.80 -2.41
C VAL A 119 -4.22 -12.27 -2.06
N VAL A 120 -5.21 -12.95 -2.62
CA VAL A 120 -5.45 -14.38 -2.38
C VAL A 120 -5.52 -15.17 -3.68
N ARG A 121 -5.21 -16.46 -3.60
CA ARG A 121 -5.40 -17.42 -4.71
C ARG A 121 -6.87 -17.81 -4.94
N ASN A 122 -7.67 -17.90 -3.89
CA ASN A 122 -9.06 -18.38 -3.93
C ASN A 122 -10.02 -17.25 -3.54
N SER A 123 -10.79 -16.78 -4.51
CA SER A 123 -11.77 -15.69 -4.34
C SER A 123 -12.85 -15.97 -3.29
N SER A 124 -13.19 -17.24 -3.03
CA SER A 124 -14.23 -17.62 -2.06
C SER A 124 -13.87 -17.35 -0.60
N VAL A 125 -12.62 -17.00 -0.32
CA VAL A 125 -12.12 -16.67 1.02
C VAL A 125 -11.60 -15.24 1.15
N LEU A 126 -11.77 -14.40 0.11
CA LEU A 126 -11.20 -13.05 0.03
C LEU A 126 -11.55 -12.15 1.23
N THR A 127 -12.75 -12.30 1.80
CA THR A 127 -13.22 -11.50 2.94
C THR A 127 -13.26 -12.28 4.25
N LYS A 128 -12.67 -13.49 4.29
CA LYS A 128 -12.70 -14.38 5.47
C LYS A 128 -11.47 -14.19 6.36
N PHE A 129 -11.21 -12.94 6.71
CA PHE A 129 -10.08 -12.52 7.54
C PHE A 129 -10.56 -11.70 8.72
N ASN A 130 -9.95 -11.93 9.88
CA ASN A 130 -9.99 -11.05 11.03
C ASN A 130 -8.62 -10.39 11.16
N VAL A 131 -8.61 -9.07 11.36
CA VAL A 131 -7.39 -8.29 11.54
C VAL A 131 -7.37 -7.74 12.96
N SER A 132 -6.28 -8.00 13.68
CA SER A 132 -6.06 -7.50 15.02
C SER A 132 -4.66 -6.92 15.18
N PHE A 133 -4.45 -6.19 16.27
CA PHE A 133 -3.29 -5.33 16.48
C PHE A 133 -2.70 -5.53 17.86
N ILE A 134 -1.38 -5.44 17.96
CA ILE A 134 -0.66 -5.28 19.22
C ILE A 134 -0.02 -3.89 19.21
N TYR A 135 -0.30 -3.09 20.24
CA TYR A 135 0.11 -1.69 20.31
C TYR A 135 1.36 -1.44 21.15
N ASN A 136 1.78 -2.42 21.95
CA ASN A 136 3.00 -2.34 22.76
C ASN A 136 3.56 -3.74 23.02
N LEU A 137 4.84 -3.84 23.33
CA LEU A 137 5.54 -5.11 23.54
C LEU A 137 5.02 -5.93 24.73
N ASN A 138 4.33 -5.28 25.68
CA ASN A 138 3.80 -5.92 26.89
C ASN A 138 2.35 -6.40 26.72
N GLN A 139 1.72 -6.12 25.59
CA GLN A 139 0.34 -6.51 25.32
C GLN A 139 0.30 -7.95 24.81
N SER A 140 -0.31 -8.83 25.60
CA SER A 140 -0.50 -10.25 25.25
C SER A 140 -1.77 -10.51 24.44
N ILE A 141 -2.80 -9.68 24.59
CA ILE A 141 -4.12 -9.87 23.97
C ILE A 141 -4.23 -8.96 22.73
N PRO A 142 -4.44 -9.50 21.53
CA PRO A 142 -4.70 -8.69 20.34
C PRO A 142 -5.94 -7.81 20.49
N SER A 143 -5.83 -6.57 20.06
CA SER A 143 -6.96 -5.63 20.01
C SER A 143 -7.53 -5.56 18.61
N PHE A 144 -8.86 -5.51 18.52
CA PHE A 144 -9.56 -5.22 17.29
C PHE A 144 -9.83 -3.72 17.21
N CYS A 145 -9.87 -3.21 15.99
CA CYS A 145 -10.19 -1.82 15.77
C CYS A 145 -11.71 -1.63 15.62
N ASN A 146 -12.19 -0.41 15.87
CA ASN A 146 -13.61 -0.10 15.77
C ASN A 146 -14.02 0.05 14.30
N GLN A 147 -15.10 -0.64 13.91
CA GLN A 147 -15.67 -0.58 12.55
C GLN A 147 -14.67 -0.93 11.42
N PRO A 148 -14.14 -2.17 11.41
CA PRO A 148 -13.29 -2.64 10.31
C PRO A 148 -14.04 -2.59 8.98
N ARG A 149 -13.35 -2.16 7.92
CA ARG A 149 -13.93 -2.07 6.56
C ARG A 149 -13.11 -2.88 5.58
N PHE A 150 -13.77 -3.79 4.88
CA PHE A 150 -13.20 -4.54 3.75
C PHE A 150 -13.76 -3.99 2.43
N PHE A 151 -12.87 -3.61 1.52
CA PHE A 151 -13.19 -3.14 0.18
C PHE A 151 -12.65 -4.13 -0.83
N VAL A 152 -13.54 -4.77 -1.59
CA VAL A 152 -13.13 -5.68 -2.67
C VAL A 152 -12.66 -4.83 -3.85
N VAL A 153 -11.38 -4.97 -4.21
CA VAL A 153 -10.76 -4.26 -5.35
C VAL A 153 -11.02 -5.03 -6.64
N ASN A 154 -10.86 -6.36 -6.59
CA ASN A 154 -11.20 -7.29 -7.66
C ASN A 154 -11.50 -8.67 -7.04
N ASN A 155 -11.67 -9.72 -7.85
CA ASN A 155 -12.02 -11.06 -7.36
C ASN A 155 -10.97 -11.74 -6.47
N LEU A 156 -9.72 -11.26 -6.45
CA LEU A 156 -8.61 -11.82 -5.68
C LEU A 156 -7.96 -10.82 -4.72
N THR A 157 -8.35 -9.54 -4.78
CA THR A 157 -7.71 -8.45 -4.02
C THR A 157 -8.74 -7.71 -3.17
N ALA A 158 -8.41 -7.50 -1.90
CA ALA A 158 -9.22 -6.70 -1.00
C ALA A 158 -8.35 -5.80 -0.13
N ASP A 159 -8.88 -4.61 0.15
CA ASP A 159 -8.28 -3.65 1.06
C ASP A 159 -9.02 -3.72 2.40
N PHE A 160 -8.27 -3.87 3.48
CA PHE A 160 -8.79 -3.73 4.83
C PHE A 160 -8.36 -2.37 5.38
N ARG A 161 -9.33 -1.56 5.77
CA ARG A 161 -9.08 -0.25 6.38
C ARG A 161 -9.49 -0.28 7.84
N CYS A 162 -8.64 0.33 8.67
CA CYS A 162 -9.04 0.66 10.02
C CYS A 162 -8.41 1.95 10.53
N ASP A 163 -9.26 2.80 11.11
CA ASP A 163 -8.84 4.08 11.66
C ASP A 163 -8.34 3.84 13.10
N LEU A 164 -7.01 3.76 13.28
CA LEU A 164 -6.38 3.59 14.58
C LEU A 164 -6.02 4.95 15.18
N SER A 165 -6.22 5.10 16.51
CA SER A 165 -5.86 6.32 17.25
C SER A 165 -4.40 6.35 17.72
N GLN A 166 -3.63 5.29 17.46
CA GLN A 166 -2.25 5.12 17.95
C GLN A 166 -1.43 4.21 17.02
N THR A 167 -0.11 4.20 17.22
CA THR A 167 0.81 3.32 16.47
C THR A 167 0.69 1.87 16.91
N THR A 168 1.12 0.95 16.03
CA THR A 168 1.08 -0.49 16.26
C THR A 168 2.46 -1.12 16.03
N TRP A 169 2.77 -2.17 16.79
CA TRP A 169 4.00 -2.96 16.66
C TRP A 169 3.79 -4.25 15.89
N LYS A 170 2.55 -4.72 15.79
CA LYS A 170 2.21 -5.98 15.14
C LYS A 170 0.80 -5.94 14.59
N VAL A 171 0.66 -6.32 13.32
CA VAL A 171 -0.63 -6.61 12.68
C VAL A 171 -0.75 -8.12 12.55
N ILE A 172 -1.90 -8.68 12.92
CA ILE A 172 -2.18 -10.10 12.87
C ILE A 172 -3.39 -10.33 11.99
N LEU A 173 -3.24 -11.15 10.94
CA LEU A 173 -4.31 -11.60 10.06
C LEU A 173 -4.63 -13.05 10.40
N GLU A 174 -5.88 -13.31 10.80
CA GLU A 174 -6.35 -14.65 11.14
C GLU A 174 -7.58 -15.03 10.32
N GLY A 175 -7.86 -16.33 10.22
CA GLY A 175 -9.12 -16.84 9.68
C GLY A 175 -8.94 -17.81 8.52
N GLN A 176 -10.06 -18.14 7.87
CA GLN A 176 -10.08 -19.12 6.79
C GLN A 176 -9.42 -18.63 5.51
N GLY A 177 -9.21 -17.32 5.34
CA GLY A 177 -8.52 -16.78 4.17
C GLY A 177 -7.01 -16.99 4.18
N VAL A 178 -6.40 -17.18 5.35
CA VAL A 178 -4.94 -17.14 5.53
C VAL A 178 -4.20 -18.13 4.64
N TRP A 179 -4.64 -19.40 4.58
CA TRP A 179 -4.01 -20.41 3.71
C TRP A 179 -3.96 -20.02 2.22
N SER A 180 -4.81 -19.10 1.79
CA SER A 180 -4.90 -18.66 0.41
C SER A 180 -4.11 -17.39 0.12
N LEU A 181 -3.45 -16.77 1.10
CA LEU A 181 -2.72 -15.52 0.94
C LEU A 181 -1.54 -15.66 -0.04
N CYS A 182 -1.44 -14.69 -0.94
CA CYS A 182 -0.33 -14.51 -1.86
C CYS A 182 0.52 -13.31 -1.46
N SER A 183 -0.11 -12.17 -1.20
CA SER A 183 0.59 -10.95 -0.78
C SER A 183 -0.12 -10.28 0.39
N VAL A 184 0.66 -9.63 1.25
CA VAL A 184 0.19 -8.70 2.27
C VAL A 184 0.98 -7.41 2.14
N TYR A 185 0.29 -6.32 1.81
CA TYR A 185 0.88 -4.98 1.76
C TYR A 185 0.30 -4.11 2.85
N ILE A 186 1.13 -3.32 3.53
CA ILE A 186 0.67 -2.42 4.60
C ILE A 186 1.02 -0.99 4.22
N ASN A 187 0.00 -0.13 4.16
CA ASN A 187 0.21 1.24 3.71
C ASN A 187 0.98 2.07 4.74
N GLY A 188 2.17 2.53 4.36
CA GLY A 188 2.96 3.53 5.08
C GLY A 188 2.68 4.98 4.71
N GLY A 189 1.69 5.21 3.85
CA GLY A 189 1.39 6.52 3.30
C GLY A 189 2.07 6.77 1.96
N LYS A 190 1.69 7.89 1.34
CA LYS A 190 2.38 8.42 0.17
C LYS A 190 3.59 9.19 0.69
N LEU A 191 4.81 8.79 0.31
CA LEU A 191 5.99 9.55 0.69
C LEU A 191 5.88 10.95 0.07
N ASP A 192 5.68 11.95 0.92
CA ASP A 192 5.82 13.34 0.57
C ASP A 192 7.32 13.61 0.33
N PRO A 193 7.73 14.19 -0.81
CA PRO A 193 9.13 14.54 -1.06
C PRO A 193 9.72 15.54 -0.03
N THR A 194 8.90 16.19 0.81
CA THR A 194 9.38 16.99 1.95
C THR A 194 9.87 16.13 3.12
N PHE A 195 9.44 14.87 3.21
CA PHE A 195 10.10 13.85 4.04
C PHE A 195 11.40 13.40 3.37
N ARG A 196 12.39 14.30 3.34
CA ARG A 196 13.79 13.85 3.28
C ARG A 196 13.99 12.93 4.48
N PHE A 197 14.56 11.76 4.25
CA PHE A 197 15.21 10.98 5.29
C PHE A 197 16.32 11.83 5.92
N GLN A 198 15.95 12.71 6.85
CA GLN A 198 16.87 13.26 7.81
C GLN A 198 16.98 12.22 8.92
N ASN A 199 18.18 11.67 9.03
CA ASN A 199 18.71 10.89 10.14
C ASN A 199 18.44 9.38 10.11
N LEU A 200 19.27 8.69 9.33
CA LEU A 200 19.99 7.53 9.85
C LEU A 200 21.49 7.78 9.61
N TYR A 201 22.16 8.33 10.63
CA TYR A 201 23.60 8.21 10.81
C TYR A 201 23.86 6.98 11.67
#